data_AF-A0A8B6D302-F1
#
_entry.id   AF-A0A8B6D302-F1
#
_cell.length_a   1.000
_cell.length_b   1.000
_cell.length_c   1.000
_cell.angle_alpha   90.00
_cell.angle_beta   90.00
_cell.angle_gamma   90.00
#
_symmetry.space_group_name_H-M   'P 1'
#
loop_
_entity.id
_entity.type
_entity.pdbx_description
1 polymer ?
#
loop_
_entity_poly.entity_id
_entity_poly.type
_entity_poly.pdbx_seq_one_letter_code
_entity_poly.pdbx_strand_id
1 'polypeptide(L)'
;MKANNYIQIPVRANLPVGKNYRDQNSLILTYSINTTLTSNSNKDDIEDKLEYILHRRGRYSSTIDGHVFSKIPIKDPTKAYPDIQIEFLRSPADIGGNQGALINEIRRELEPRKPEYGFSLILFSLHPESTGFLKLRSRNPMVSPMINPNTFSQPDDVSKLISGKR
;
A
#
# COMPACT_ATOMS: atom_id res chain seq x y z
N MET A 1 -3.78 -42.46 5.04
CA MET A 1 -3.54 -41.09 4.52
C MET A 1 -4.25 -40.13 5.45
N LYS A 2 -3.54 -39.30 6.22
CA LYS A 2 -4.18 -38.33 7.13
C LYS A 2 -4.64 -37.14 6.29
N ALA A 3 -5.95 -36.96 6.17
CA ALA A 3 -6.52 -35.78 5.53
C ALA A 3 -6.05 -34.53 6.28
N ASN A 4 -5.87 -33.42 5.56
CA ASN A 4 -5.84 -32.12 6.22
C ASN A 4 -7.28 -31.89 6.73
N ASN A 5 -7.51 -32.19 8.02
CA ASN A 5 -8.82 -32.61 8.59
C ASN A 5 -9.98 -31.61 8.46
N TYR A 6 -9.81 -30.46 7.83
CA TYR A 6 -10.80 -29.39 7.82
C TYR A 6 -11.54 -29.21 6.48
N ILE A 7 -10.97 -29.63 5.34
CA ILE A 7 -11.57 -29.34 4.01
C ILE A 7 -11.64 -30.54 3.04
N GLN A 8 -11.37 -31.76 3.52
CA GLN A 8 -11.54 -33.03 2.76
C GLN A 8 -10.82 -33.10 1.40
N ILE A 9 -9.66 -32.45 1.25
CA ILE A 9 -8.79 -32.58 0.07
C ILE A 9 -7.76 -33.69 0.32
N PRO A 10 -7.58 -34.65 -0.62
CA PRO A 10 -6.55 -35.68 -0.50
C PRO A 10 -5.14 -35.07 -0.43
N VAL A 11 -4.38 -35.40 0.61
CA VAL A 11 -3.01 -34.91 0.79
C VAL A 11 -2.07 -35.68 -0.14
N ARG A 12 -1.47 -34.98 -1.10
CA ARG A 12 -0.39 -35.52 -1.95
C ARG A 12 1.00 -35.29 -1.36
N ALA A 13 1.21 -34.14 -0.73
CA ALA A 13 2.41 -33.79 0.00
C ALA A 13 2.05 -32.92 1.22
N ASN A 14 2.72 -33.14 2.36
CA ASN A 14 2.50 -32.38 3.58
C ASN A 14 3.55 -31.27 3.70
N LEU A 15 3.26 -30.13 3.08
CA LEU A 15 4.15 -28.96 3.05
C LEU A 15 3.49 -27.76 3.76
N PRO A 16 4.27 -26.83 4.36
CA PRO A 16 3.74 -25.66 5.05
C PRO A 16 3.25 -24.55 4.08
N VAL A 17 2.44 -24.91 3.09
CA VAL A 17 1.95 -23.99 2.04
C VAL A 17 1.05 -22.91 2.65
N GLY A 18 1.22 -21.67 2.19
CA GLY A 18 0.44 -20.51 2.64
C GLY A 18 0.89 -19.93 3.99
N LYS A 19 2.04 -20.36 4.53
CA LYS A 19 2.70 -19.74 5.68
C LYS A 19 3.70 -18.67 5.22
N ASN A 20 4.17 -17.82 6.15
CA ASN A 20 5.15 -16.76 5.90
C ASN A 20 4.68 -15.77 4.81
N TYR A 21 3.40 -15.40 4.84
CA TYR A 21 2.90 -14.32 3.99
C TYR A 21 3.58 -13.02 4.41
N ARG A 22 4.14 -12.28 3.45
CA ARG A 22 4.76 -10.98 3.66
C ARG A 22 4.19 -10.01 2.65
N ASP A 23 3.92 -8.80 3.12
CA ASP A 23 3.45 -7.70 2.30
C ASP A 23 4.11 -6.42 2.76
N GLN A 24 4.24 -5.44 1.87
CA GLN A 24 4.79 -4.14 2.23
C GLN A 24 3.73 -3.34 2.97
N ASN A 25 4.12 -2.74 4.08
CA ASN A 25 3.25 -1.86 4.85
C ASN A 25 3.59 -0.42 4.51
N SER A 26 2.57 0.45 4.42
CA SER A 26 2.78 1.85 4.07
C SER A 26 2.20 2.84 5.07
N LEU A 27 2.81 4.02 5.12
CA LEU A 27 2.31 5.23 5.76
C LEU A 27 2.22 6.32 4.69
N ILE A 28 1.11 7.06 4.69
CA ILE A 28 0.84 8.08 3.69
C ILE A 28 0.85 9.43 4.38
N LEU A 29 1.63 10.36 3.85
CA LEU A 29 1.69 11.73 4.31
C LEU A 29 1.19 12.63 3.17
N THR A 30 0.13 13.38 3.42
CA THR A 30 -0.47 14.29 2.43
C THR A 30 -0.29 15.72 2.91
N TYR A 31 0.23 16.56 2.03
CA TYR A 31 0.53 17.96 2.30
C TYR A 31 -0.30 18.84 1.39
N SER A 32 -0.98 19.83 1.95
CA SER A 32 -1.66 20.86 1.17
C SER A 32 -0.66 21.93 0.71
N ILE A 33 -0.94 22.52 -0.45
CA ILE A 33 -0.19 23.68 -0.93
C ILE A 33 -1.15 24.79 -1.34
N ASN A 34 -0.72 26.05 -1.23
CA ASN A 34 -1.52 27.22 -1.61
C ASN A 34 -1.32 27.63 -3.08
N THR A 35 -0.99 26.67 -3.95
CA THR A 35 -0.79 26.90 -5.39
C THR A 35 -1.45 25.79 -6.19
N THR A 36 -1.65 26.01 -7.49
CA THR A 36 -2.24 25.03 -8.41
C THR A 36 -1.19 24.17 -9.12
N LEU A 37 0.06 24.17 -8.64
CA LEU A 37 1.18 23.43 -9.27
C LEU A 37 0.97 21.91 -9.22
N THR A 38 0.32 21.41 -8.19
CA THR A 38 -0.02 19.99 -8.03
C THR A 38 -1.32 19.64 -8.74
N SER A 39 -1.46 18.38 -9.14
CA SER A 39 -2.69 17.89 -9.73
C SER A 39 -3.81 17.86 -8.71
N ASN A 40 -4.94 18.45 -9.06
CA ASN A 40 -6.19 18.27 -8.33
C ASN A 40 -6.81 16.95 -8.79
N SER A 41 -6.88 15.96 -7.90
CA SER A 41 -7.44 14.65 -8.22
C SER A 41 -8.91 14.68 -8.66
N ASN A 42 -9.62 15.78 -8.40
CA ASN A 42 -11.05 15.94 -8.67
C ASN A 42 -11.30 16.73 -9.97
N LYS A 43 -10.26 17.21 -10.64
CA LYS A 43 -10.36 17.91 -11.93
C LYS A 43 -9.80 17.00 -13.00
N ASP A 44 -10.72 16.32 -13.68
CA ASP A 44 -10.43 15.44 -14.79
C ASP A 44 -10.31 16.30 -16.07
N ASP A 45 -9.10 16.79 -16.35
CA ASP A 45 -8.86 17.78 -17.40
C ASP A 45 -8.80 17.09 -18.78
N ILE A 46 -9.73 17.47 -19.68
CA ILE A 46 -9.79 16.92 -21.03
C ILE A 46 -8.54 17.26 -21.84
N GLU A 47 -7.90 18.40 -21.56
CA GLU A 47 -6.67 18.82 -22.22
C GLU A 47 -5.52 17.87 -21.86
N ASP A 48 -5.36 17.53 -20.58
CA ASP A 48 -4.35 16.56 -20.12
C ASP A 48 -4.56 15.18 -20.75
N LYS A 49 -5.82 14.75 -20.93
CA LYS A 49 -6.15 13.48 -21.60
C LYS A 49 -5.79 13.51 -23.07
N LEU A 50 -6.16 14.58 -23.78
CA LEU A 50 -5.85 14.75 -25.19
C LEU A 50 -4.34 14.82 -25.41
N GLU A 51 -3.60 15.52 -24.54
CA GLU A 51 -2.14 15.60 -24.60
C GLU A 51 -1.51 14.20 -24.52
N TYR A 52 -2.02 13.34 -23.64
CA TYR A 52 -1.57 11.96 -23.55
C TYR A 52 -1.99 11.12 -24.76
N ILE A 53 -3.23 11.24 -25.23
CA ILE A 53 -3.74 10.45 -26.37
C ILE A 53 -2.98 10.79 -27.65
N LEU A 54 -2.77 12.08 -27.92
CA LEU A 54 -2.19 12.58 -29.16
C LEU A 54 -0.66 12.56 -29.14
N HIS A 55 -0.05 12.88 -28.01
CA HIS A 55 1.40 13.11 -27.92
C HIS A 55 2.14 12.16 -26.98
N ARG A 56 1.44 11.25 -26.28
CA ARG A 56 2.03 10.27 -25.35
C ARG A 56 2.89 10.91 -24.24
N ARG A 57 2.55 12.13 -23.86
CA ARG A 57 3.21 12.91 -22.80
C ARG A 57 2.15 13.58 -21.92
N GLY A 58 2.59 14.31 -20.89
CA GLY A 58 1.69 15.01 -19.98
C GLY A 58 1.26 14.15 -18.80
N ARG A 59 0.27 14.62 -18.03
CA ARG A 59 0.04 14.10 -16.67
C ARG A 59 -0.31 12.61 -16.62
N TYR A 60 -1.04 12.10 -17.61
CA TYR A 60 -1.43 10.70 -17.68
C TYR A 60 -0.32 9.76 -18.19
N SER A 61 0.88 10.26 -18.52
CA SER A 61 2.01 9.41 -18.90
C SER A 61 2.74 8.80 -17.71
N SER A 62 2.37 9.16 -16.46
CA SER A 62 2.90 8.53 -15.26
C SER A 62 1.89 8.50 -14.12
N THR A 63 1.95 7.45 -13.31
CA THR A 63 1.17 7.31 -12.06
C THR A 63 1.94 7.77 -10.83
N ILE A 64 3.28 7.78 -10.89
CA ILE A 64 4.19 8.18 -9.81
C ILE A 64 5.23 9.15 -10.39
N ASP A 65 5.51 10.23 -9.67
CA ASP A 65 6.41 11.28 -10.14
C ASP A 65 7.88 11.00 -9.85
N GLY A 66 8.14 10.22 -8.81
CA GLY A 66 9.47 9.78 -8.46
C GLY A 66 9.44 8.92 -7.21
N HIS A 67 10.56 8.26 -6.93
CA HIS A 67 10.75 7.52 -5.70
C HIS A 67 12.18 7.62 -5.19
N VAL A 68 12.36 7.36 -3.90
CA VAL A 68 13.66 7.30 -3.24
C VAL A 68 13.72 6.08 -2.34
N PHE A 69 14.87 5.39 -2.34
CA PHE A 69 15.18 4.33 -1.40
C PHE A 69 16.13 4.86 -0.33
N SER A 70 15.81 4.63 0.94
CA SER A 70 16.61 5.13 2.06
C SER A 70 16.76 4.10 3.17
N LYS A 71 17.87 4.20 3.89
CA LYS A 71 18.14 3.46 5.13
C LYS A 71 17.69 4.30 6.31
N ILE A 72 17.17 3.67 7.35
CA ILE A 72 16.90 4.36 8.60
C ILE A 72 18.20 4.31 9.43
N PRO A 73 18.86 5.46 9.69
CA PRO A 73 20.20 5.49 10.30
C PRO A 73 20.27 4.83 11.68
N ILE A 74 19.12 4.71 12.35
CA ILE A 74 19.02 4.39 13.78
C ILE A 74 19.22 2.89 14.07
N LYS A 75 18.95 1.99 13.11
CA LYS A 75 18.90 0.55 13.43
C LYS A 75 20.14 -0.24 13.06
N ASP A 76 20.74 0.01 11.91
CA ASP A 76 21.94 -0.72 11.48
C ASP A 76 22.61 -0.02 10.28
N PRO A 77 23.68 0.78 10.50
CA PRO A 77 24.36 1.45 9.40
C PRO A 77 25.14 0.48 8.49
N THR A 78 25.34 -0.77 8.91
CA THR A 78 26.12 -1.77 8.17
C THR A 78 25.28 -2.59 7.18
N LYS A 79 23.94 -2.51 7.27
CA LYS A 79 23.04 -3.18 6.32
C LYS A 79 23.33 -2.79 4.88
N ALA A 80 23.27 -3.76 3.96
CA ALA A 80 23.53 -3.53 2.54
C ALA A 80 22.30 -3.00 1.76
N TYR A 81 21.09 -3.11 2.31
CA TYR A 81 19.82 -2.83 1.65
C TYR A 81 19.04 -1.68 2.33
N PRO A 82 18.12 -1.00 1.60
CA PRO A 82 17.29 0.07 2.16
C PRO A 82 16.19 -0.47 3.07
N ASP A 83 15.76 0.33 4.05
CA ASP A 83 14.64 -0.04 4.93
C ASP A 83 13.30 0.50 4.38
N ILE A 84 13.33 1.64 3.68
CA ILE A 84 12.14 2.37 3.23
C ILE A 84 12.26 2.76 1.76
N GLN A 85 11.12 2.68 1.05
CA GLN A 85 10.88 3.34 -0.22
C GLN A 85 9.87 4.47 -0.02
N ILE A 86 10.16 5.63 -0.56
CA ILE A 86 9.26 6.78 -0.55
C ILE A 86 8.83 7.04 -1.98
N GLU A 87 7.53 6.96 -2.25
CA GLU A 87 6.95 7.35 -3.53
C GLU A 87 6.34 8.74 -3.43
N PHE A 88 6.67 9.59 -4.39
CA PHE A 88 6.12 10.93 -4.50
C PHE A 88 4.98 10.95 -5.52
N LEU A 89 3.84 11.47 -5.08
CA LEU A 89 2.66 11.70 -5.92
C LEU A 89 2.41 13.21 -6.02
N ARG A 90 2.34 13.74 -7.25
CA ARG A 90 1.99 15.15 -7.52
C ARG A 90 0.55 15.54 -7.17
N SER A 91 -0.21 14.66 -6.54
CA SER A 91 -1.59 14.90 -6.13
C SER A 91 -1.74 14.49 -4.67
N PRO A 92 -2.72 15.06 -3.95
CA PRO A 92 -3.11 14.50 -2.67
C PRO A 92 -3.64 13.09 -2.94
N ALA A 93 -3.07 12.08 -2.29
CA ALA A 93 -3.45 10.70 -2.47
C ALA A 93 -4.82 10.43 -1.84
N ASP A 94 -5.70 9.73 -2.57
CA ASP A 94 -6.90 9.13 -2.00
C ASP A 94 -6.69 7.62 -1.96
N ILE A 95 -6.07 7.15 -0.88
CA ILE A 95 -5.71 5.73 -0.72
C ILE A 95 -6.81 4.98 0.03
N GLY A 96 -7.99 5.60 0.14
CA GLY A 96 -9.16 4.90 0.65
C GLY A 96 -9.57 3.78 -0.29
N GLY A 97 -9.61 4.01 -1.61
CA GLY A 97 -10.45 3.17 -2.46
C GLY A 97 -11.89 3.10 -1.91
N ASN A 98 -12.76 2.34 -2.57
CA ASN A 98 -14.12 2.17 -2.07
C ASN A 98 -14.14 1.05 -1.01
N GLN A 99 -13.82 1.35 0.27
CA GLN A 99 -13.79 0.34 1.36
C GLN A 99 -15.17 -0.02 1.92
N GLY A 100 -16.22 0.29 1.17
CA GLY A 100 -17.61 0.22 1.61
C GLY A 100 -18.08 1.52 2.26
N ALA A 101 -19.39 1.77 2.14
CA ALA A 101 -20.00 3.05 2.50
C ALA A 101 -19.74 3.50 3.95
N LEU A 102 -19.78 2.56 4.90
CA LEU A 102 -19.60 2.84 6.34
C LEU A 102 -18.16 3.24 6.68
N ILE A 103 -17.16 2.54 6.14
CA ILE A 103 -15.75 2.88 6.38
C ILE A 103 -15.41 4.22 5.70
N ASN A 104 -15.98 4.49 4.53
CA ASN A 104 -15.82 5.76 3.84
C ASN A 104 -16.52 6.93 4.58
N GLU A 105 -17.62 6.66 5.29
CA GLU A 105 -18.32 7.65 6.12
C GLU A 105 -17.52 7.99 7.38
N ILE A 106 -17.09 6.98 8.13
CA ILE A 106 -16.20 7.16 9.29
C ILE A 106 -14.89 7.86 8.88
N ARG A 107 -14.31 7.49 7.73
CA ARG A 107 -13.13 8.16 7.17
C ARG A 107 -13.40 9.63 6.85
N ARG A 108 -14.57 9.98 6.30
CA ARG A 108 -14.95 11.38 6.02
C ARG A 108 -15.12 12.21 7.29
N GLU A 109 -15.51 11.59 8.40
CA GLU A 109 -15.61 12.25 9.70
C GLU A 109 -14.24 12.41 10.39
N LEU A 110 -13.35 11.42 10.25
CA LEU A 110 -12.05 11.39 10.93
C LEU A 110 -10.91 12.07 10.16
N GLU A 111 -10.94 12.04 8.81
CA GLU A 111 -9.98 12.75 7.98
C GLU A 111 -10.59 14.08 7.51
N PRO A 112 -10.04 15.25 7.92
CA PRO A 112 -10.47 16.51 7.35
C PRO A 112 -10.33 16.46 5.84
N ARG A 113 -11.31 17.03 5.13
CA ARG A 113 -11.43 17.04 3.67
C ARG A 113 -10.06 17.03 2.99
N LYS A 114 -9.83 16.02 2.15
CA LYS A 114 -8.70 15.93 1.23
C LYS A 114 -8.45 17.32 0.61
N PRO A 115 -7.22 17.87 0.71
CA PRO A 115 -6.96 19.19 0.17
C PRO A 115 -7.19 19.20 -1.34
N GLU A 116 -7.67 20.32 -1.88
CA GLU A 116 -7.93 20.45 -3.33
C GLU A 116 -6.62 20.39 -4.13
N TYR A 117 -5.55 20.96 -3.57
CA TYR A 117 -4.20 20.94 -4.13
C TYR A 117 -3.20 20.53 -3.05
N GLY A 118 -2.21 19.75 -3.46
CA GLY A 118 -1.25 19.14 -2.55
C GLY A 118 -0.51 17.98 -3.21
N PHE A 119 0.41 17.40 -2.46
CA PHE A 119 1.15 16.22 -2.86
C PHE A 119 1.14 15.18 -1.75
N SER A 120 1.47 13.95 -2.09
CA SER A 120 1.59 12.88 -1.12
C SER A 120 2.92 12.15 -1.22
N LEU A 121 3.39 11.72 -0.05
CA LEU A 121 4.50 10.81 0.11
C LEU A 121 3.96 9.50 0.65
N ILE A 122 4.16 8.40 -0.09
CA ILE A 122 3.86 7.06 0.38
C ILE A 122 5.16 6.40 0.83
N LEU A 123 5.28 6.18 2.13
CA LEU A 123 6.42 5.53 2.75
C LEU A 123 6.11 4.05 2.88
N PHE A 124 6.81 3.20 2.16
CA PHE A 124 6.73 1.75 2.25
C PHE A 124 7.87 1.19 3.11
N SER A 125 7.55 0.33 4.06
CA SER A 125 8.53 -0.53 4.73
C SER A 125 8.86 -1.70 3.82
N LEU A 126 10.12 -1.80 3.38
CA LEU A 126 10.55 -2.77 2.37
C LEU A 126 10.77 -4.17 2.94
N HIS A 127 11.12 -4.24 4.22
CA HIS A 127 11.44 -5.48 4.92
C HIS A 127 10.69 -5.53 6.26
N PRO A 128 9.36 -5.69 6.24
CA PRO A 128 8.61 -5.89 7.46
C PRO A 128 8.89 -7.27 8.06
N GLU A 129 8.92 -7.32 9.38
CA GLU A 129 9.10 -8.54 10.17
C GLU A 129 7.77 -9.27 10.39
N SER A 130 6.65 -8.55 10.30
CA SER A 130 5.32 -9.13 10.37
C SER A 130 5.14 -10.18 9.28
N THR A 131 4.69 -11.36 9.68
CA THR A 131 4.34 -12.44 8.77
C THR A 131 2.93 -12.94 9.07
N GLY A 132 2.21 -13.25 7.99
CA GLY A 132 0.84 -13.73 8.02
C GLY A 132 0.70 -15.14 7.45
N PHE A 133 -0.52 -15.46 7.03
CA PHE A 133 -0.83 -16.69 6.33
C PHE A 133 -1.99 -16.53 5.34
N LEU A 134 -2.03 -17.43 4.37
CA LEU A 134 -3.16 -17.68 3.49
C LEU A 134 -3.57 -19.15 3.62
N LYS A 135 -4.87 -19.41 3.79
CA LYS A 135 -5.42 -20.78 3.91
C LYS A 135 -6.72 -20.92 3.16
N LEU A 136 -6.94 -22.09 2.57
CA LEU A 136 -8.24 -22.45 2.01
C LEU A 136 -9.27 -22.59 3.14
N ARG A 137 -10.46 -22.05 2.92
CA ARG A 137 -11.63 -22.20 3.81
C ARG A 137 -12.56 -23.33 3.37
N SER A 138 -12.49 -23.71 2.09
CA SER A 138 -13.35 -24.70 1.46
C SER A 138 -12.60 -25.42 0.36
N ARG A 139 -13.13 -26.57 -0.06
CA ARG A 139 -12.71 -27.27 -1.28
C ARG A 139 -13.28 -26.66 -2.56
N ASN A 140 -14.34 -25.85 -2.44
CA ASN A 140 -14.94 -25.16 -3.57
C ASN A 140 -14.01 -24.01 -3.99
N PRO A 141 -13.47 -24.01 -5.23
CA PRO A 141 -12.55 -22.97 -5.70
C PRO A 141 -13.20 -21.58 -5.81
N MET A 142 -14.54 -21.50 -5.84
CA MET A 142 -15.28 -20.23 -5.87
C MET A 142 -15.38 -19.56 -4.50
N VAL A 143 -15.02 -20.25 -3.42
CA VAL A 143 -15.03 -19.68 -2.08
C VAL A 143 -13.70 -19.00 -1.82
N SER A 144 -13.74 -17.70 -1.54
CA SER A 144 -12.54 -16.91 -1.23
C SER A 144 -11.72 -17.53 -0.09
N PRO A 145 -10.38 -17.55 -0.20
CA PRO A 145 -9.52 -18.05 0.86
C PRO A 145 -9.57 -17.13 2.09
N MET A 146 -9.05 -17.64 3.20
CA MET A 146 -8.74 -16.82 4.37
C MET A 146 -7.35 -16.23 4.17
N ILE A 147 -7.28 -14.91 4.10
CA ILE A 147 -6.03 -14.17 4.03
C ILE A 147 -5.91 -13.40 5.34
N ASN A 148 -4.84 -13.65 6.08
CA ASN A 148 -4.48 -12.87 7.24
C ASN A 148 -3.06 -12.36 7.06
N PRO A 149 -2.90 -11.09 6.62
CA PRO A 149 -1.59 -10.46 6.48
C PRO A 149 -0.82 -10.36 7.79
N ASN A 150 -1.54 -10.25 8.91
CA ASN A 150 -0.98 -10.01 10.24
C ASN A 150 -0.10 -8.75 10.29
N THR A 151 -0.50 -7.74 9.51
CA THR A 151 0.18 -6.45 9.34
C THR A 151 0.36 -5.75 10.68
N PHE A 152 1.55 -5.19 10.91
CA PHE A 152 1.96 -4.51 12.16
C PHE A 152 1.91 -5.38 13.43
N SER A 153 1.92 -6.71 13.29
CA SER A 153 2.05 -7.61 14.44
C SER A 153 3.41 -7.50 15.14
N GLN A 154 4.42 -7.00 14.44
CA GLN A 154 5.73 -6.68 15.00
C GLN A 154 5.84 -5.15 15.24
N PRO A 155 6.13 -4.70 16.48
CA PRO A 155 6.25 -3.27 16.81
C PRO A 155 7.28 -2.52 15.95
N ASP A 156 8.30 -3.25 15.52
CA ASP A 156 9.38 -2.76 14.68
C ASP A 156 8.93 -2.24 13.32
N ASP A 157 7.83 -2.78 12.77
CA ASP A 157 7.31 -2.37 11.46
C ASP A 157 6.70 -0.97 11.53
N VAL A 158 6.06 -0.63 12.65
CA VAL A 158 5.53 0.71 12.90
C VAL A 158 6.67 1.69 13.15
N SER A 159 7.64 1.29 13.97
CA SER A 159 8.82 2.12 14.30
C SER A 159 9.61 2.54 13.06
N LYS A 160 9.77 1.63 12.08
CA LYS A 160 10.43 1.93 10.81
C LYS A 160 9.70 3.07 10.06
N LEU A 161 8.39 2.93 9.84
CA LEU A 161 7.58 3.94 9.13
C LEU A 161 7.59 5.31 9.82
N ILE A 162 7.47 5.34 11.15
CA ILE A 162 7.52 6.58 11.93
C ILE A 162 8.89 7.25 11.82
N SER A 163 9.97 6.46 11.82
CA SER A 163 11.33 7.00 11.69
C SER A 163 11.56 7.58 10.29
N GLY A 164 11.04 6.94 9.24
CA GLY A 164 11.14 7.44 7.87
C GLY A 164 10.37 8.72 7.56
N LYS A 165 9.41 9.09 8.42
CA LYS A 165 8.70 10.37 8.32
C LYS A 165 9.62 11.57 8.64
N ARG A 166 10.65 11.39 9.46
CA ARG A 166 11.54 12.46 9.93
C ARG A 166 12.64 12.74 8.93
#